data_AF-A0A960ZXB3-F1
#
_entry.id   AF-A0A960ZXB3-F1
#
_cell.length_a   1.000
_cell.length_b   1.000
_cell.length_c   1.000
_cell.angle_alpha   90.00
_cell.angle_beta   90.00
_cell.angle_gamma   90.00
#
_symmetry.space_group_name_H-M   'P 1'
#
loop_
_entity.id
_entity.type
_entity.pdbx_description
1 polymer ?
#
loop_
_entity_poly.entity_id
_entity_poly.type
_entity_poly.pdbx_seq_one_letter_code
_entity_poly.pdbx_strand_id
1 'polypeptide(L)'
;KERFERFGRAIVGKKILLGSYGSGNTMVFISGRVAEKAPEIIESWNFEEIWKSTPATIDEYENWIARVSGSVSDFQIDLAAEQGLPNFYLSGIREDGYREYEHQK
;
A
#
# COMPACT_ATOMS: atom_id res chain seq x y z
N LYS A 1 -6.54 -18.38 -4.93
CA LYS A 1 -7.39 -18.86 -6.06
C LYS A 1 -8.74 -19.44 -5.59
N GLU A 2 -8.76 -20.37 -4.63
CA GLU A 2 -9.98 -21.04 -4.13
C GLU A 2 -11.14 -20.09 -3.73
N ARG A 3 -10.86 -19.01 -2.97
CA ARG A 3 -11.91 -18.06 -2.53
C ARG A 3 -12.51 -17.24 -3.68
N PHE A 4 -11.70 -16.88 -4.67
CA PHE A 4 -12.16 -16.18 -5.87
C PHE A 4 -13.04 -17.09 -6.73
N GLU A 5 -12.63 -18.34 -6.93
CA GLU A 5 -13.43 -19.33 -7.65
C GLU A 5 -14.75 -19.64 -6.91
N ARG A 6 -14.72 -19.66 -5.58
CA ARG A 6 -15.89 -19.98 -4.75
C ARG A 6 -16.89 -18.83 -4.60
N PHE A 7 -16.44 -17.58 -4.55
CA PHE A 7 -17.30 -16.43 -4.22
C PHE A 7 -17.19 -15.24 -5.17
N GLY A 8 -16.12 -15.15 -5.97
CA GLY A 8 -15.81 -13.98 -6.80
C GLY A 8 -16.86 -13.71 -7.88
N ARG A 9 -17.36 -14.74 -8.56
CA ARG A 9 -18.46 -14.55 -9.52
C ARG A 9 -19.81 -14.34 -8.84
N ALA A 10 -20.00 -14.92 -7.66
CA ALA A 10 -21.26 -14.86 -6.94
C ALA A 10 -21.61 -13.45 -6.44
N ILE A 11 -20.63 -12.53 -6.32
CA ILE A 11 -20.87 -11.15 -5.88
C ILE A 11 -21.36 -10.22 -6.98
N VAL A 12 -21.21 -10.61 -8.26
CA VAL A 12 -21.64 -9.79 -9.40
C VAL A 12 -23.11 -9.44 -9.29
N GLY A 13 -23.44 -8.16 -9.55
CA GLY A 13 -24.79 -7.65 -9.47
C GLY A 13 -25.34 -7.48 -8.05
N LYS A 14 -24.65 -7.92 -6.99
CA LYS A 14 -25.08 -7.65 -5.62
C LYS A 14 -24.87 -6.19 -5.26
N LYS A 15 -25.74 -5.68 -4.38
CA LYS A 15 -25.59 -4.34 -3.79
C LYS A 15 -24.68 -4.46 -2.56
N ILE A 16 -23.65 -3.64 -2.51
CA ILE A 16 -22.73 -3.52 -1.39
C ILE A 16 -22.95 -2.16 -0.71
N LEU A 17 -22.74 -2.13 0.61
CA LEU A 17 -22.68 -0.90 1.39
C LEU A 17 -21.24 -0.73 1.89
N LEU A 18 -20.64 0.40 1.58
CA LEU A 18 -19.30 0.78 1.99
C LEU A 18 -19.42 1.80 3.11
N GLY A 19 -18.83 1.50 4.26
CA GLY A 19 -18.68 2.44 5.36
C GLY A 19 -17.22 2.89 5.44
N SER A 20 -16.99 4.20 5.41
CA SER A 20 -15.67 4.80 5.64
C SER A 20 -15.74 5.69 6.85
N TYR A 21 -14.77 5.53 7.76
CA TYR A 21 -14.65 6.32 8.98
C TYR A 21 -13.29 7.02 9.01
N GLY A 22 -13.30 8.33 9.23
CA GLY A 22 -12.11 9.13 9.52
C GLY A 22 -12.13 9.59 10.97
N SER A 23 -10.98 9.47 11.65
CA SER A 23 -10.81 10.01 13.01
C SER A 23 -11.15 11.51 13.04
N GLY A 24 -11.71 11.96 14.17
CA GLY A 24 -12.39 13.25 14.27
C GLY A 24 -13.88 12.99 14.49
N ASN A 25 -14.68 13.01 13.42
CA ASN A 25 -16.13 12.87 13.53
C ASN A 25 -16.87 12.48 12.22
N THR A 26 -16.16 12.15 11.15
CA THR A 26 -16.78 11.98 9.83
C THR A 26 -16.91 10.51 9.46
N MET A 27 -18.13 10.10 9.12
CA MET A 27 -18.44 8.79 8.57
C MET A 27 -19.25 8.95 7.30
N VAL A 28 -18.90 8.18 6.27
CA VAL A 28 -19.60 8.19 4.99
C VAL A 28 -20.08 6.78 4.68
N PHE A 29 -21.36 6.68 4.28
CA PHE A 29 -21.94 5.46 3.74
C PHE A 29 -22.26 5.64 2.28
N ILE A 30 -21.74 4.74 1.44
CA ILE A 30 -21.97 4.73 0.00
C ILE A 30 -22.45 3.35 -0.40
N SER A 31 -23.53 3.29 -1.19
CA SER A 31 -23.97 2.01 -1.76
C SER A 31 -23.58 1.91 -3.23
N GLY A 32 -23.13 0.74 -3.64
CA GLY A 32 -22.79 0.44 -5.03
C GLY A 32 -23.32 -0.92 -5.44
N ARG A 33 -23.39 -1.18 -6.75
CA ARG A 33 -23.65 -2.52 -7.29
C ARG A 33 -22.36 -3.05 -7.90
N VAL A 34 -22.01 -4.29 -7.59
CA VAL A 34 -20.81 -4.94 -8.18
C VAL A 34 -21.03 -5.09 -9.68
N ALA A 35 -20.15 -4.49 -10.47
CA ALA A 35 -20.19 -4.55 -11.92
C ALA A 35 -19.88 -5.97 -12.43
N GLU A 36 -20.39 -6.30 -13.61
CA GLU A 36 -20.17 -7.61 -14.25
C GLU A 36 -18.68 -7.91 -14.45
N LYS A 37 -17.90 -6.89 -14.85
CA LYS A 37 -16.46 -7.01 -15.12
C LYS A 37 -15.56 -6.89 -13.88
N ALA A 38 -16.15 -6.77 -12.68
CA ALA A 38 -15.36 -6.57 -11.47
C ALA A 38 -14.42 -7.75 -11.14
N PRO A 39 -14.84 -9.03 -11.27
CA PRO A 39 -13.96 -10.16 -11.00
C PRO A 39 -12.72 -10.20 -11.90
N GLU A 40 -12.85 -9.89 -13.19
CA GLU A 40 -11.74 -9.89 -14.15
C GLU A 40 -10.73 -8.77 -13.84
N ILE A 41 -11.21 -7.60 -13.42
CA ILE A 41 -10.33 -6.51 -12.97
C ILE A 41 -9.57 -6.93 -11.71
N ILE A 42 -10.26 -7.52 -10.73
CA ILE A 42 -9.63 -7.96 -9.48
C ILE A 42 -8.63 -9.10 -9.73
N GLU A 43 -8.91 -10.00 -10.67
CA GLU A 43 -8.00 -11.07 -11.07
C GLU A 43 -6.69 -10.53 -11.67
N SER A 44 -6.74 -9.37 -12.34
CA SER A 44 -5.53 -8.71 -12.85
C SER A 44 -4.61 -8.16 -11.76
N TRP A 45 -5.06 -8.07 -10.52
CA TRP A 45 -4.26 -7.58 -9.41
C TRP A 45 -3.33 -8.68 -8.90
N ASN A 46 -2.02 -8.48 -9.02
CA ASN A 46 -1.01 -9.44 -8.54
C ASN A 46 -0.85 -9.36 -7.01
N PHE A 47 -1.87 -9.81 -6.29
CA PHE A 47 -1.88 -9.78 -4.83
C PHE A 47 -0.78 -10.60 -4.19
N GLU A 48 -0.39 -11.72 -4.81
CA GLU A 48 0.71 -12.53 -4.27
C GLU A 48 2.02 -11.74 -4.27
N GLU A 49 2.27 -10.92 -5.30
CA GLU A 49 3.41 -10.02 -5.32
C GLU A 49 3.27 -8.87 -4.34
N ILE A 50 2.10 -8.23 -4.28
CA ILE A 50 1.84 -7.10 -3.36
C ILE A 50 1.99 -7.53 -1.88
N TRP A 51 1.64 -8.76 -1.54
CA TRP A 51 1.73 -9.28 -0.17
C TRP A 51 3.10 -9.90 0.16
N LYS A 52 4.06 -9.90 -0.79
CA LYS A 52 5.44 -10.25 -0.46
C LYS A 52 6.00 -9.18 0.48
N SER A 53 6.10 -9.52 1.75
CA SER A 53 6.78 -8.73 2.76
C SER A 53 8.17 -9.28 3.03
N THR A 54 9.14 -8.40 3.25
CA THR A 54 10.41 -8.78 3.87
C THR A 54 10.15 -9.02 5.36
N PRO A 55 10.44 -10.22 5.91
CA PRO A 55 10.35 -10.44 7.34
C PRO A 55 11.27 -9.47 8.09
N ALA A 56 10.78 -8.92 9.19
CA ALA A 56 11.55 -8.03 10.05
C ALA A 56 11.36 -8.42 11.52
N THR A 57 12.42 -8.28 12.29
CA THR A 57 12.43 -8.36 13.75
C THR A 57 11.87 -7.07 14.37
N ILE A 58 11.56 -7.13 15.66
CA ILE A 58 11.13 -5.93 16.39
C ILE A 58 12.23 -4.88 16.45
N ASP A 59 13.49 -5.28 16.61
CA ASP A 59 14.63 -4.37 16.66
C ASP A 59 14.83 -3.64 15.32
N GLU A 60 14.71 -4.35 14.19
CA GLU A 60 14.75 -3.74 12.85
C GLU A 60 13.62 -2.73 12.66
N TYR A 61 12.42 -3.04 13.13
CA TYR A 61 11.28 -2.14 13.11
C TYR A 61 11.50 -0.89 13.98
N GLU A 62 11.99 -1.06 15.20
CA GLU A 62 12.25 0.06 16.12
C GLU A 62 13.36 0.99 15.58
N ASN A 63 14.42 0.41 15.03
CA ASN A 63 15.47 1.15 14.34
C ASN A 63 14.91 1.92 13.14
N TRP A 64 14.01 1.31 12.36
CA TRP A 64 13.35 1.98 11.25
C TRP A 64 12.49 3.18 11.72
N ILE A 65 11.69 3.03 12.78
CA ILE A 65 10.90 4.12 13.37
C ILE A 65 11.79 5.25 13.89
N ALA A 66 12.90 4.92 14.54
CA ALA A 66 13.85 5.90 15.06
C ALA A 66 14.49 6.72 13.92
N ARG A 67 14.77 6.11 12.76
CA ARG A 67 15.30 6.81 11.57
C ARG A 67 14.27 7.76 10.95
N VAL A 68 13.00 7.38 10.90
CA VAL A 68 11.92 8.17 10.27
C VAL A 68 11.45 9.35 11.13
N SER A 69 11.69 9.30 12.45
CA SER A 69 11.31 10.38 13.38
C SER A 69 12.34 11.51 13.51
N GLY A 70 13.45 11.45 12.76
CA GLY A 70 14.49 12.47 12.70
C GLY A 70 14.14 13.72 11.87
N SER A 71 15.06 14.68 11.80
CA SER A 71 14.89 15.88 10.98
C SER A 71 14.96 15.55 9.48
N VAL A 72 14.24 16.32 8.65
CA VAL A 72 14.21 16.14 7.18
C VAL A 72 15.61 16.14 6.55
N SER A 73 16.56 16.86 7.17
CA SER A 73 17.97 16.93 6.73
C SER A 73 18.77 15.65 6.96
N ASP A 74 18.27 14.70 7.74
CA ASP A 74 18.97 13.44 8.04
C ASP A 74 18.44 12.25 7.22
N PHE A 75 17.46 12.49 6.33
CA PHE A 75 16.90 11.44 5.50
C PHE A 75 17.86 11.09 4.35
N GLN A 76 18.70 10.09 4.57
CA GLN A 76 19.43 9.40 3.51
C GLN A 76 18.99 7.93 3.45
N ILE A 77 18.44 7.53 2.30
CA ILE A 77 18.29 6.11 1.98
C ILE A 77 19.67 5.61 1.56
N ASP A 78 20.24 4.71 2.37
CA ASP A 78 21.37 3.90 1.93
C ASP A 78 20.85 2.80 1.02
N LEU A 79 20.74 3.11 -0.27
CA LEU A 79 20.26 2.19 -1.31
C LEU A 79 21.09 0.91 -1.41
N ALA A 80 22.34 0.92 -0.93
CA ALA A 80 23.21 -0.25 -0.93
C ALA A 80 22.87 -1.25 0.20
N ALA A 81 22.22 -0.78 1.28
CA ALA A 81 21.79 -1.61 2.40
C ALA A 81 20.38 -2.21 2.22
N GLU A 82 19.54 -1.60 1.38
CA GLU A 82 18.12 -1.99 1.27
C GLU A 82 17.86 -2.91 0.07
N GLN A 83 17.94 -4.22 0.31
CA GLN A 83 17.38 -5.21 -0.63
C GLN A 83 15.86 -5.05 -0.72
N GLY A 84 15.32 -5.00 -1.95
CA GLY A 84 13.87 -5.03 -2.18
C GLY A 84 13.17 -3.68 -2.15
N LEU A 85 13.84 -2.59 -2.55
CA LEU A 85 13.19 -1.29 -2.73
C LEU A 85 11.93 -1.42 -3.61
N PRO A 86 10.84 -0.70 -3.29
CA PRO A 86 9.62 -0.75 -4.06
C PRO A 86 9.82 -0.10 -5.45
N ASN A 87 8.89 -0.38 -6.37
CA ASN A 87 8.94 0.18 -7.72
C ASN A 87 9.01 1.71 -7.75
N PHE A 88 8.51 2.40 -6.72
CA PHE A 88 8.60 3.85 -6.57
C PHE A 88 8.89 4.18 -5.10
N TYR A 89 9.91 4.99 -4.83
CA TYR A 89 10.34 5.32 -3.47
C TYR A 89 10.84 6.77 -3.34
N LEU A 90 10.78 7.30 -2.12
CA LEU A 90 11.32 8.62 -1.79
C LEU A 90 12.84 8.53 -1.73
N SER A 91 13.56 9.07 -2.70
CA SER A 91 15.03 8.96 -2.75
C SER A 91 15.72 10.05 -1.92
N GLY A 92 15.07 11.20 -1.73
CA GLY A 92 15.66 12.31 -0.99
C GLY A 92 14.68 13.42 -0.67
N ILE A 93 15.13 14.34 0.19
CA ILE A 93 14.45 15.60 0.45
C ILE A 93 15.49 16.71 0.36
N ARG A 94 15.22 17.69 -0.51
CA ARG A 94 16.10 18.85 -0.73
C ARG A 94 16.07 19.81 0.46
N GLU A 95 17.04 20.73 0.50
CA GLU A 95 17.12 21.78 1.53
C GLU A 95 15.87 22.68 1.60
N ASP A 96 15.14 22.83 0.48
CA ASP A 96 13.88 23.58 0.40
C ASP A 96 12.64 22.76 0.82
N GLY A 97 12.83 21.50 1.24
CA GLY A 97 11.77 20.57 1.61
C GLY A 97 11.12 19.85 0.42
N TYR A 98 11.61 20.05 -0.82
CA TYR A 98 11.11 19.34 -1.99
C TYR A 98 11.45 17.85 -1.91
N ARG A 99 10.46 16.98 -2.14
CA ARG A 99 10.61 15.52 -2.12
C ARG A 99 11.01 14.99 -3.48
N GLU A 100 12.11 14.25 -3.52
CA GLU A 100 12.62 13.60 -4.71
C GLU A 100 12.28 12.12 -4.66
N TYR A 101 11.83 11.60 -5.80
CA TYR A 101 11.39 10.22 -5.91
C TYR A 101 12.09 9.53 -7.07
N GLU A 102 12.41 8.27 -6.87
CA GLU A 102 13.00 7.39 -7.88
C GLU A 102 12.13 6.15 -8.07
N HIS A 103 12.41 5.43 -9.15
CA HIS A 103 11.72 4.20 -9.48
C HIS A 103 12.72 3.13 -9.95
N GLN A 104 12.44 1.87 -9.65
CA GLN A 104 13.19 0.77 -10.26
C GLN A 104 12.82 0.67 -11.75
N LYS A 105 13.80 0.31 -12.59
CA LYS A 105 13.60 0.07 -14.03
C LYS A 105 12.99 -1.28 -14.30
#